data_AF-A0A2N2STM1-F1
#
_entry.id   AF-A0A2N2STM1-F1
#
_cell.length_a   1.000
_cell.length_b   1.000
_cell.length_c   1.000
_cell.angle_alpha   90.00
_cell.angle_beta   90.00
_cell.angle_gamma   90.00
#
_symmetry.space_group_name_H-M   'P 1'
#
loop_
_entity.id
_entity.type
_entity.pdbx_description
1 polymer ?
#
loop_
_entity_poly.entity_id
_entity_poly.type
_entity_poly.pdbx_seq_one_letter_code
_entity_poly.pdbx_strand_id
1 'polypeptide(L)'
;MNTQAAQAIPDVQSSIDRREIAINKVGIKAIRHPIKVSDKSGGVQHTVATFNMYVGLPHNFKGTHMSRFVEILNSNEREISVESFEPMLREMVTRLEAETGHVEMSFPYFINKAAPVSGVQSLMDYEVTFIGTIHEGGRYAFTMRIMVPVTSLCPCSKKISEYGAHNQRSHVTVTATLNDHLWIEDVV
;
A
#
# COMPACT_ATOMS: atom_id res chain seq x y z
N MET A 1 -36.41 -36.89 -1.24
CA MET A 1 -36.01 -35.47 -1.19
C MET A 1 -35.60 -35.18 0.24
N ASN A 2 -34.29 -35.26 0.53
CA ASN A 2 -33.77 -34.97 1.87
C ASN A 2 -33.42 -33.49 1.94
N THR A 3 -34.32 -32.69 2.51
CA THR A 3 -34.03 -31.31 2.88
C THR A 3 -33.16 -31.36 4.13
N GLN A 4 -31.83 -31.44 3.94
CA GLN A 4 -30.88 -31.26 5.02
C GLN A 4 -30.99 -29.80 5.47
N ALA A 5 -31.59 -29.57 6.63
CA ALA A 5 -31.54 -28.26 7.27
C ALA A 5 -30.05 -27.90 7.45
N ALA A 6 -29.61 -26.85 6.77
CA ALA A 6 -28.24 -26.36 6.88
C ALA A 6 -28.01 -25.97 8.34
N GLN A 7 -27.31 -26.82 9.08
CA GLN A 7 -26.86 -26.51 10.44
C GLN A 7 -25.88 -25.34 10.30
N ALA A 8 -26.28 -24.16 10.74
CA ALA A 8 -25.45 -22.96 10.65
C ALA A 8 -24.14 -23.22 11.41
N ILE A 9 -23.02 -23.12 10.71
CA ILE A 9 -21.69 -23.27 11.30
C ILE A 9 -21.53 -22.15 12.34
N PRO A 10 -21.13 -22.46 13.60
CA PRO A 10 -20.99 -21.46 14.63
C PRO A 10 -19.89 -20.45 14.26
N ASP A 11 -20.16 -19.16 14.46
CA ASP A 11 -19.19 -18.10 14.24
C ASP A 11 -18.18 -18.04 15.40
N VAL A 12 -17.09 -18.79 15.24
CA VAL A 12 -16.01 -18.86 16.25
C VAL A 12 -15.25 -17.53 16.37
N GLN A 13 -15.17 -16.73 15.30
CA GLN A 13 -14.39 -15.50 15.29
C GLN A 13 -15.02 -14.44 16.20
N SER A 14 -16.35 -14.36 16.18
CA SER A 14 -17.14 -13.45 17.03
C SER A 14 -17.31 -13.95 18.47
N SER A 15 -16.71 -15.08 18.85
CA SER A 15 -16.79 -15.57 20.23
C SER A 15 -15.87 -14.79 21.19
N ILE A 16 -16.27 -14.71 22.46
CA ILE A 16 -15.52 -13.98 23.49
C ILE A 16 -14.17 -14.65 23.72
N ASP A 17 -13.10 -13.86 23.63
CA ASP A 17 -11.78 -14.26 24.11
C ASP A 17 -11.58 -13.85 25.56
N ARG A 18 -11.21 -14.82 26.41
CA ARG A 18 -11.02 -14.64 27.86
C ARG A 18 -9.56 -14.42 28.24
N ARG A 19 -8.64 -14.45 27.28
CA ARG A 19 -7.20 -14.32 27.53
C ARG A 19 -6.79 -12.88 27.79
N GLU A 20 -7.65 -11.91 27.46
CA GLU A 20 -7.40 -10.47 27.62
C GLU A 20 -6.13 -9.97 26.90
N ILE A 21 -5.76 -10.63 25.80
CA ILE A 21 -4.60 -10.26 24.97
C ILE A 21 -5.11 -9.67 23.65
N ALA A 22 -4.90 -8.38 23.46
CA ALA A 22 -5.18 -7.72 22.18
C ALA A 22 -4.14 -8.09 21.11
N ILE A 23 -4.55 -8.09 19.84
CA ILE A 23 -3.63 -8.27 18.70
C ILE A 23 -3.43 -6.91 18.02
N ASN A 24 -2.19 -6.46 17.92
CA ASN A 24 -1.90 -5.15 17.33
C ASN A 24 -2.28 -5.06 15.84
N LYS A 25 -2.04 -6.13 15.07
CA LYS A 25 -2.40 -6.22 13.64
C LYS A 25 -2.80 -7.64 13.25
N VAL A 26 -4.00 -7.79 12.70
CA VAL A 26 -4.49 -9.03 12.09
C VAL A 26 -5.16 -8.71 10.76
N GLY A 27 -4.97 -9.56 9.74
CA GLY A 27 -5.57 -9.38 8.44
C GLY A 27 -4.89 -10.20 7.33
N ILE A 28 -4.91 -9.68 6.12
CA ILE A 28 -4.41 -10.35 4.91
C ILE A 28 -3.19 -9.63 4.32
N LYS A 29 -2.34 -10.37 3.61
CA LYS A 29 -1.14 -9.85 2.95
C LYS A 29 -0.94 -10.47 1.58
N ALA A 30 -0.20 -9.77 0.73
CA ALA A 30 0.20 -10.23 -0.60
C ALA A 30 -0.99 -10.55 -1.55
N ILE A 31 -2.08 -9.78 -1.46
CA ILE A 31 -3.20 -9.90 -2.40
C ILE A 31 -3.02 -8.91 -3.55
N ARG A 32 -3.16 -9.37 -4.80
CA ARG A 32 -3.01 -8.52 -5.97
C ARG A 32 -4.36 -7.99 -6.44
N HIS A 33 -4.43 -6.70 -6.76
CA HIS A 33 -5.64 -6.08 -7.28
C HIS A 33 -5.32 -4.98 -8.31
N PRO A 34 -6.11 -4.82 -9.38
CA PRO A 34 -5.96 -3.71 -10.32
C PRO A 34 -6.22 -2.35 -9.65
N ILE A 35 -5.45 -1.34 -10.04
CA ILE A 35 -5.59 0.03 -9.58
C ILE A 35 -5.41 1.03 -10.73
N LYS A 36 -5.89 2.25 -10.52
CA LYS A 36 -5.64 3.41 -11.38
C LYS A 36 -4.97 4.53 -10.58
N VAL A 37 -3.92 5.14 -11.13
CA VAL A 37 -3.14 6.20 -10.48
C VAL A 37 -3.05 7.39 -11.42
N SER A 38 -3.45 8.57 -10.94
CA SER A 38 -3.34 9.82 -11.70
C SER A 38 -1.87 10.22 -11.87
N ASP A 39 -1.52 10.69 -13.06
CA ASP A 39 -0.20 11.27 -13.33
C ASP A 39 -0.24 12.80 -13.30
N LYS A 40 0.92 13.41 -13.02
CA LYS A 40 1.06 14.87 -12.95
C LYS A 40 0.86 15.56 -14.31
N SER A 41 1.00 14.84 -15.41
CA SER A 41 0.76 15.35 -16.78
C SER A 41 -0.73 15.37 -17.18
N GLY A 42 -1.63 14.93 -16.31
CA GLY A 42 -3.09 14.93 -16.52
C GLY A 42 -3.65 13.63 -17.11
N GLY A 43 -2.86 12.57 -17.17
CA GLY A 43 -3.27 11.22 -17.56
C GLY A 43 -3.52 10.30 -16.35
N VAL A 44 -3.81 9.03 -16.66
CA VAL A 44 -4.07 7.97 -15.68
C VAL A 44 -3.30 6.71 -16.10
N GLN A 45 -2.57 6.12 -15.14
CA GLN A 45 -1.88 4.85 -15.32
C GLN A 45 -2.68 3.72 -14.69
N HIS A 46 -2.98 2.70 -15.49
CA HIS A 46 -3.57 1.45 -15.03
C HIS A 46 -2.46 0.46 -14.69
N THR A 47 -2.42 -0.01 -13.44
CA THR A 47 -1.38 -0.92 -12.95
C THR A 47 -1.96 -1.97 -12.00
N VAL A 48 -1.12 -2.88 -11.52
CA VAL A 48 -1.50 -3.90 -10.53
C VAL A 48 -0.75 -3.63 -9.25
N ALA A 49 -1.49 -3.46 -8.16
CA ALA A 49 -0.92 -3.31 -6.84
C ALA A 49 -0.97 -4.59 -6.02
N THR A 50 -0.05 -4.70 -5.08
CA THR A 50 -0.07 -5.68 -3.99
C THR A 50 -0.53 -4.99 -2.72
N PHE A 51 -1.59 -5.52 -2.11
CA PHE A 51 -2.19 -5.01 -0.89
C PHE A 51 -1.80 -5.84 0.33
N ASN A 52 -1.53 -5.12 1.42
CA ASN A 52 -1.49 -5.67 2.77
C ASN A 52 -2.51 -4.90 3.62
N MET A 53 -3.40 -5.60 4.31
CA MET A 53 -4.53 -4.98 5.02
C MET A 53 -4.65 -5.58 6.41
N TYR A 54 -4.72 -4.72 7.42
CA TYR A 54 -4.77 -5.14 8.82
C TYR A 54 -5.66 -4.24 9.65
N VAL A 55 -6.24 -4.79 10.70
CA VAL A 55 -6.91 -4.06 11.76
C VAL A 55 -6.33 -4.44 13.13
N GLY A 56 -6.51 -3.58 14.11
CA GLY A 56 -6.33 -3.96 15.51
C GLY A 56 -7.47 -4.88 15.94
N LEU A 57 -7.16 -5.95 16.69
CA LEU A 57 -8.15 -6.84 17.28
C LEU A 57 -8.26 -6.56 18.77
N PRO A 58 -9.40 -6.04 19.25
CA PRO A 58 -9.66 -5.89 20.67
C PRO A 58 -9.59 -7.23 21.40
N HIS A 59 -9.22 -7.19 22.68
CA HIS A 59 -8.97 -8.38 23.50
C HIS A 59 -10.19 -9.29 23.70
N ASN A 60 -11.40 -8.79 23.46
CA ASN A 60 -12.67 -9.49 23.64
C ASN A 60 -13.07 -10.31 22.40
N PHE A 61 -12.43 -10.13 21.25
CA PHE A 61 -12.67 -10.93 20.05
C PHE A 61 -11.64 -12.05 19.91
N LYS A 62 -12.12 -13.26 19.58
CA LYS A 62 -11.23 -14.42 19.37
C LYS A 62 -10.48 -14.38 18.05
N GLY A 63 -10.99 -13.65 17.05
CA GLY A 63 -10.27 -13.40 15.81
C GLY A 63 -11.06 -12.51 14.85
N THR A 64 -10.48 -12.26 13.67
CA THR A 64 -11.06 -11.39 12.64
C THR A 64 -11.71 -12.19 11.52
N HIS A 65 -12.69 -11.58 10.86
CA HIS A 65 -13.36 -12.14 9.69
C HIS A 65 -12.53 -11.93 8.42
N MET A 66 -11.61 -12.85 8.14
CA MET A 66 -10.61 -12.71 7.05
C MET A 66 -11.21 -12.49 5.65
N SER A 67 -12.37 -13.08 5.34
CA SER A 67 -13.01 -12.89 4.02
C SER A 67 -13.50 -11.46 3.79
N ARG A 68 -13.85 -10.73 4.86
CA ARG A 68 -14.34 -9.35 4.75
C ARG A 68 -13.31 -8.42 4.13
N PHE A 69 -12.01 -8.64 4.35
CA PHE A 69 -10.95 -7.86 3.69
C PHE A 69 -11.01 -8.00 2.16
N VAL A 70 -11.20 -9.23 1.68
CA VAL A 70 -11.32 -9.52 0.25
C VAL A 70 -12.61 -8.96 -0.30
N GLU A 71 -13.71 -9.06 0.44
CA GLU A 71 -14.99 -8.44 0.07
C GLU A 71 -14.85 -6.93 -0.09
N ILE A 72 -14.16 -6.23 0.83
CA ILE A 72 -13.92 -4.78 0.76
C ILE A 72 -13.09 -4.40 -0.47
N LEU A 73 -12.07 -5.18 -0.82
CA LEU A 73 -11.29 -4.94 -2.04
C LEU A 73 -12.16 -5.11 -3.30
N ASN A 74 -13.08 -6.07 -3.31
CA ASN A 74 -13.91 -6.39 -4.49
C ASN A 74 -15.26 -5.64 -4.53
N SER A 75 -15.67 -4.96 -3.44
CA SER A 75 -16.93 -4.22 -3.38
C SER A 75 -16.83 -2.83 -4.02
N ASN A 76 -15.60 -2.36 -4.24
CA ASN A 76 -15.33 -1.09 -4.90
C ASN A 76 -15.34 -1.22 -6.44
N GLU A 77 -15.12 -0.12 -7.15
CA GLU A 77 -14.91 -0.15 -8.60
C GLU A 77 -13.87 -1.20 -9.00
N ARG A 78 -13.94 -1.68 -10.25
CA ARG A 78 -12.98 -2.65 -10.81
C ARG A 78 -11.51 -2.25 -10.62
N GLU A 79 -11.24 -0.95 -10.50
CA GLU A 79 -9.93 -0.38 -10.21
C GLU A 79 -10.02 0.58 -9.03
N ILE A 80 -9.21 0.33 -7.99
CA ILE A 80 -9.10 1.22 -6.83
C ILE A 80 -8.29 2.45 -7.25
N SER A 81 -8.77 3.64 -6.89
CA SER A 81 -8.07 4.90 -7.13
C SER A 81 -7.45 5.42 -5.85
N VAL A 82 -6.58 6.44 -5.96
CA VAL A 82 -5.97 7.07 -4.78
C VAL A 82 -7.04 7.75 -3.92
N GLU A 83 -8.05 8.32 -4.57
CA GLU A 83 -9.17 9.02 -3.93
C GLU A 83 -10.07 8.06 -3.15
N SER A 84 -10.21 6.80 -3.59
CA SER A 84 -10.99 5.78 -2.87
C SER A 84 -10.20 5.09 -1.74
N PHE A 85 -8.92 5.42 -1.56
CA PHE A 85 -8.05 4.75 -0.59
C PHE A 85 -8.45 5.01 0.88
N GLU A 86 -8.72 6.26 1.27
CA GLU A 86 -9.21 6.57 2.61
C GLU A 86 -10.63 6.02 2.87
N PRO A 87 -11.62 6.21 1.98
CA PRO A 87 -12.94 5.60 2.14
C PRO A 87 -12.90 4.08 2.34
N MET A 88 -12.11 3.37 1.54
CA MET A 88 -11.92 1.92 1.67
C MET A 88 -11.34 1.55 3.04
N LEU A 89 -10.35 2.30 3.53
CA LEU A 89 -9.75 2.06 4.83
C LEU A 89 -10.75 2.30 5.98
N ARG A 90 -11.59 3.33 5.87
CA ARG A 90 -12.66 3.62 6.85
C ARG A 90 -13.76 2.55 6.83
N GLU A 91 -14.16 2.09 5.64
CA GLU A 91 -15.09 0.96 5.49
C GLU A 91 -14.52 -0.30 6.14
N MET A 92 -13.23 -0.57 5.94
CA MET A 92 -12.55 -1.71 6.55
C MET A 92 -12.61 -1.69 8.07
N VAL A 93 -12.26 -0.57 8.71
CA VAL A 93 -12.32 -0.42 10.17
C VAL A 93 -13.75 -0.61 10.69
N THR A 94 -14.73 -0.05 9.98
CA THR A 94 -16.15 -0.14 10.36
C THR A 94 -16.68 -1.58 10.24
N ARG A 95 -16.47 -2.24 9.10
CA ARG A 95 -16.98 -3.61 8.83
C ARG A 95 -16.32 -4.69 9.70
N LEU A 96 -15.12 -4.41 10.19
CA LEU A 96 -14.36 -5.32 11.05
C LEU A 96 -14.45 -4.96 12.53
N GLU A 97 -15.28 -3.96 12.89
CA GLU A 97 -15.53 -3.55 14.27
C GLU A 97 -14.22 -3.26 15.04
N ALA A 98 -13.26 -2.62 14.36
CA ALA A 98 -11.97 -2.29 14.90
C ALA A 98 -11.85 -0.79 15.22
N GLU A 99 -10.89 -0.42 16.06
CA GLU A 99 -10.56 1.00 16.34
C GLU A 99 -9.43 1.53 15.45
N THR A 100 -8.57 0.64 14.98
CA THR A 100 -7.41 0.98 14.16
C THR A 100 -7.37 0.15 12.88
N GLY A 101 -6.85 0.75 11.82
CA GLY A 101 -6.74 0.14 10.50
C GLY A 101 -5.44 0.52 9.82
N HIS A 102 -4.92 -0.39 9.00
CA HIS A 102 -3.69 -0.18 8.24
C HIS A 102 -3.79 -0.87 6.88
N VAL A 103 -3.60 -0.11 5.80
CA VAL A 103 -3.54 -0.64 4.44
C VAL A 103 -2.27 -0.15 3.77
N GLU A 104 -1.54 -1.06 3.15
CA GLU A 104 -0.42 -0.78 2.26
C GLU A 104 -0.81 -1.19 0.84
N MET A 105 -0.55 -0.33 -0.14
CA MET A 105 -0.79 -0.57 -1.57
C MET A 105 0.51 -0.30 -2.32
N SER A 106 1.19 -1.36 -2.75
CA SER A 106 2.49 -1.28 -3.44
C SER A 106 2.34 -1.57 -4.93
N PHE A 107 2.88 -0.73 -5.80
CA PHE A 107 2.74 -0.84 -7.25
C PHE A 107 3.91 -0.20 -8.00
N PRO A 108 4.21 -0.67 -9.23
CA PRO A 108 5.14 0.02 -10.11
C PRO A 108 4.47 1.25 -10.71
N TYR A 109 5.21 2.35 -10.75
CA TYR A 109 4.82 3.63 -11.36
C TYR A 109 5.82 4.01 -12.44
N PHE A 110 5.36 4.47 -13.60
CA PHE A 110 6.24 4.79 -14.73
C PHE A 110 6.28 6.30 -14.99
N ILE A 111 7.48 6.84 -15.19
CA ILE A 111 7.66 8.23 -15.64
C ILE A 111 8.38 8.21 -16.97
N ASN A 112 7.86 8.95 -17.95
CA ASN A 112 8.53 9.16 -19.21
C ASN A 112 9.65 10.20 -19.03
N LYS A 113 10.90 9.80 -19.29
CA LYS A 113 12.09 10.64 -19.12
C LYS A 113 12.77 10.90 -20.46
N ALA A 114 13.19 12.15 -20.66
CA ALA A 114 14.01 12.56 -21.79
C ALA A 114 15.48 12.23 -21.55
N ALA A 115 16.14 11.61 -22.52
CA ALA A 115 17.59 11.47 -22.51
C ALA A 115 18.23 12.87 -22.51
N PRO A 116 19.26 13.12 -21.67
CA PRO A 116 19.77 14.48 -21.41
C PRO A 116 20.42 15.16 -22.62
N VAL A 117 20.85 14.38 -23.63
CA VAL A 117 21.49 14.92 -24.84
C VAL A 117 20.60 14.73 -26.07
N SER A 118 20.17 13.49 -26.35
CA SER A 118 19.39 13.19 -27.55
C SER A 118 17.91 13.55 -27.45
N GLY A 119 17.39 13.80 -26.24
CA GLY A 119 15.96 14.06 -26.00
C GLY A 119 15.04 12.86 -26.22
N VAL A 120 15.59 11.70 -26.59
CA VAL A 120 14.84 10.45 -26.78
C VAL A 120 14.10 10.11 -25.49
N GLN A 121 12.81 9.85 -25.63
CA GLN A 121 11.91 9.55 -24.51
C GLN A 121 11.96 8.05 -24.18
N SER A 122 12.01 7.71 -22.90
CA SER A 122 11.93 6.34 -22.41
C SER A 122 11.23 6.27 -21.06
N LEU A 123 10.50 5.18 -20.82
CA LEU A 123 9.87 4.91 -19.52
C LEU A 123 10.89 4.42 -18.50
N MET A 124 10.82 4.95 -17.29
CA MET A 124 11.56 4.49 -16.12
C MET A 124 10.56 4.11 -15.02
N ASP A 125 10.77 2.93 -14.42
CA ASP A 125 9.94 2.39 -13.35
C ASP A 125 10.44 2.82 -11.96
N TYR A 126 9.46 3.01 -11.07
CA TYR A 126 9.63 3.33 -9.65
C TYR A 126 8.73 2.42 -8.82
N GLU A 127 9.21 1.94 -7.68
CA GLU A 127 8.36 1.20 -6.74
C GLU A 127 7.73 2.18 -5.76
N VAL A 128 6.40 2.28 -5.80
CA VAL A 128 5.62 3.18 -4.96
C VAL A 128 4.80 2.36 -3.97
N THR A 129 4.74 2.79 -2.72
CA THR A 129 3.80 2.29 -1.73
C THR A 129 3.00 3.44 -1.13
N PHE A 130 1.68 3.33 -1.20
CA PHE A 130 0.76 4.15 -0.43
C PHE A 130 0.37 3.42 0.85
N ILE A 131 0.46 4.11 1.98
CA ILE A 131 0.24 3.56 3.31
C ILE A 131 -0.81 4.43 4.00
N GLY A 132 -1.97 3.86 4.24
CA GLY A 132 -3.08 4.50 4.96
C GLY A 132 -3.18 3.91 6.35
N THR A 133 -3.26 4.77 7.37
CA THR A 133 -3.46 4.33 8.76
C THR A 133 -4.60 5.11 9.40
N ILE A 134 -5.51 4.40 10.05
CA ILE A 134 -6.48 4.97 10.99
C ILE A 134 -5.99 4.64 12.39
N HIS A 135 -5.72 5.69 13.17
CA HIS A 135 -5.37 5.59 14.58
C HIS A 135 -6.61 5.59 15.46
N GLU A 136 -6.43 5.24 16.73
CA GLU A 136 -7.45 5.40 17.77
C GLU A 136 -8.02 6.84 17.73
N GLY A 137 -9.34 6.94 17.93
CA GLY A 137 -10.07 8.21 17.75
C GLY A 137 -10.37 8.58 16.28
N GLY A 138 -10.11 7.68 15.33
CA GLY A 138 -10.56 7.81 13.93
C GLY A 138 -9.70 8.74 13.06
N ARG A 139 -8.54 9.18 13.57
CA ARG A 139 -7.61 10.07 12.85
C ARG A 139 -6.91 9.30 11.73
N TYR A 140 -7.07 9.79 10.51
CA TYR A 140 -6.41 9.26 9.32
C TYR A 140 -5.01 9.88 9.15
N ALA A 141 -4.07 9.06 8.68
CA ALA A 141 -2.75 9.49 8.24
C ALA A 141 -2.38 8.77 6.94
N PHE A 142 -1.94 9.55 5.96
CA PHE A 142 -1.41 9.05 4.70
C PHE A 142 0.10 9.14 4.68
N THR A 143 0.76 8.07 4.27
CA THR A 143 2.21 8.01 4.09
C THR A 143 2.52 7.45 2.71
N MET A 144 3.36 8.17 1.98
CA MET A 144 3.86 7.75 0.68
C MET A 144 5.31 7.29 0.82
N ARG A 145 5.62 6.12 0.26
CA ARG A 145 6.97 5.59 0.18
C ARG A 145 7.33 5.35 -1.28
N ILE A 146 8.47 5.86 -1.72
CA ILE A 146 8.94 5.74 -3.10
C ILE A 146 10.38 5.25 -3.07
N MET A 147 10.69 4.24 -3.88
CA MET A 147 12.04 3.78 -4.13
C MET A 147 12.48 4.23 -5.54
N VAL A 148 13.54 5.03 -5.57
CA VAL A 148 14.11 5.63 -6.77
C VAL A 148 15.43 4.95 -7.10
N PRO A 149 15.54 4.23 -8.23
CA PRO A 149 16.81 3.70 -8.68
C PRO A 149 17.68 4.83 -9.27
N VAL A 150 18.91 4.96 -8.75
CA VAL A 150 19.88 5.96 -9.18
C VAL A 150 21.24 5.33 -9.46
N THR A 151 22.08 6.00 -10.22
CA THR A 151 23.50 5.66 -10.34
C THR A 151 24.29 6.53 -9.38
N SER A 152 24.96 5.91 -8.40
CA SER A 152 25.87 6.61 -7.49
C SER A 152 27.31 6.41 -7.95
N LEU A 153 28.17 7.40 -7.71
CA LEU A 153 29.58 7.37 -8.06
C LEU A 153 30.41 7.62 -6.80
N CYS A 154 31.41 6.78 -6.57
CA CYS A 154 32.23 6.84 -5.36
C CYS A 154 33.31 7.93 -5.47
N PRO A 155 33.24 9.02 -4.67
CA PRO A 155 34.26 10.08 -4.73
C PRO A 155 35.63 9.58 -4.27
N CYS A 156 35.68 8.61 -3.35
CA CYS A 156 36.93 8.03 -2.86
C CYS A 156 37.68 7.29 -3.99
N SER A 157 36.95 6.50 -4.80
CA SER A 157 37.54 5.80 -5.95
C SER A 157 38.09 6.79 -6.97
N LYS A 158 37.35 7.86 -7.27
CA LYS A 158 37.83 8.89 -8.20
C LYS A 158 39.12 9.57 -7.70
N LYS A 159 39.23 9.80 -6.39
CA LYS A 159 40.39 10.48 -5.78
C LYS A 159 41.69 9.67 -5.89
N ILE A 160 41.61 8.34 -5.92
CA ILE A 160 42.79 7.45 -5.92
C ILE A 160 43.11 6.85 -7.30
N SER A 161 42.40 7.24 -8.36
CA SER A 161 42.55 6.65 -9.70
C SER A 161 42.88 7.70 -10.75
N GLU A 162 43.88 7.43 -11.60
CA GLU A 162 44.27 8.31 -12.72
C GLU A 162 43.15 8.43 -13.77
N TYR A 163 42.39 7.36 -14.00
CA TYR A 163 41.24 7.33 -14.90
C TYR A 163 40.09 6.52 -14.30
N GLY A 164 38.86 6.87 -14.71
CA GLY A 164 37.63 6.22 -14.23
C GLY A 164 37.27 6.54 -12.78
N ALA A 165 36.15 5.95 -12.35
CA ALA A 165 35.70 5.89 -10.97
C ALA A 165 34.67 4.76 -10.83
N HIS A 166 34.65 4.09 -9.68
CA HIS A 166 33.62 3.11 -9.38
C HIS A 166 32.23 3.76 -9.29
N ASN A 167 31.24 3.13 -9.93
CA ASN A 167 29.83 3.44 -9.79
C ASN A 167 29.01 2.16 -9.60
N GLN A 168 27.78 2.35 -9.12
CA GLN A 168 26.84 1.25 -8.94
C GLN A 168 25.40 1.75 -9.03
N ARG A 169 24.47 0.81 -9.23
CA ARG A 169 23.05 1.07 -9.00
C ARG A 169 22.80 1.17 -7.50
N SER A 170 22.05 2.18 -7.10
CA SER A 170 21.62 2.40 -5.73
C SER A 170 20.12 2.65 -5.69
N HIS A 171 19.50 2.33 -4.57
CA HIS A 171 18.09 2.61 -4.33
C HIS A 171 18.00 3.66 -3.23
N VAL A 172 17.38 4.79 -3.54
CA VAL A 172 17.04 5.82 -2.56
C VAL A 172 15.57 5.64 -2.22
N THR A 173 15.26 5.36 -0.95
CA THR A 173 13.88 5.23 -0.49
C THR A 173 13.48 6.44 0.33
N VAL A 174 12.49 7.19 -0.15
CA VAL A 174 11.87 8.29 0.59
C VAL A 174 10.57 7.77 1.18
N THR A 175 10.34 8.02 2.47
CA THR A 175 9.06 7.74 3.15
C THR A 175 8.61 9.01 3.85
N ALA A 176 7.44 9.53 3.47
CA ALA A 176 6.92 10.79 3.96
C ALA A 176 5.45 10.65 4.36
N THR A 177 5.12 11.06 5.57
CA THR A 177 3.73 11.25 6.01
C THR A 177 3.26 12.62 5.55
N LEU A 178 2.20 12.66 4.75
CA LEU A 178 1.74 13.87 4.08
C LEU A 178 0.57 14.48 4.84
N ASN A 179 0.52 15.81 4.88
CA ASN A 179 -0.60 16.60 5.39
C ASN A 179 -1.47 17.18 4.28
N ASP A 180 -1.00 17.15 3.03
CA ASP A 180 -1.68 17.62 1.83
C ASP A 180 -1.21 16.80 0.63
N HIS A 181 -1.81 17.03 -0.53
CA HIS A 181 -1.46 16.37 -1.78
C HIS A 181 -0.01 16.63 -2.20
N LEU A 182 0.69 15.56 -2.61
CA LEU A 182 2.03 15.61 -3.20
C LEU A 182 2.10 14.58 -4.33
N TRP A 183 2.52 15.04 -5.51
CA TRP A 183 2.71 14.14 -6.66
C TRP A 183 3.88 13.18 -6.44
N ILE A 184 3.75 11.95 -6.94
CA ILE A 184 4.85 10.97 -6.93
C ILE A 184 6.07 11.57 -7.65
N GLU A 185 5.83 12.26 -8.76
CA GLU A 185 6.82 12.91 -9.60
C GLU A 185 7.57 14.06 -8.92
N ASP A 186 7.00 14.67 -7.87
CA ASP A 186 7.69 15.72 -7.11
C ASP A 186 8.67 15.15 -6.09
N VAL A 187 8.52 13.87 -5.72
CA VAL A 187 9.45 13.16 -4.83
C VAL A 187 10.59 12.49 -5.61
N VAL A 188 10.34 12.11 -6.87
CA VAL A 188 11.33 11.49 -7.79
C VAL A 188 12.30 12.51 -8.36
#